data_AF-A0A426XK44-F1
#
_entry.id   AF-A0A426XK44-F1
#
_cell.length_a   1.000
_cell.length_b   1.000
_cell.length_c   1.000
_cell.angle_alpha   90.00
_cell.angle_beta   90.00
_cell.angle_gamma   90.00
#
_symmetry.space_group_name_H-M   'P 1'
#
loop_
_entity.id
_entity.type
_entity.pdbx_description
1 polymer ?
#
loop_
_entity_poly.entity_id
_entity_poly.type
_entity_poly.pdbx_seq_one_letter_code
_entity_poly.pdbx_strand_id
1 'polypeptide(L)'
;VKFCIFCIEGYVSHFFSFAIGKTFCVGGDVAAYFRYTTIGHWTFGPQVYRWQLMLNYLIAKYNKPQVFLINGALMGGGAGLSMNGRYKIVTENTVFAMPEAALGLFPDVGASYFLSRLPGFFGKAYLL
;
A
#
# COMPACT_ATOMS: atom_id res chain seq x y z
N VAL A 1 4.72 7.64 5.22
CA VAL A 1 5.54 6.40 5.41
C VAL A 1 7.00 6.78 5.40
N LYS A 2 7.77 6.33 6.38
CA LYS A 2 9.23 6.47 6.43
C LYS A 2 9.86 5.10 6.17
N PHE A 3 10.93 5.11 5.38
CA PHE A 3 11.71 3.91 5.09
C PHE A 3 13.05 4.01 5.79
N CYS A 4 13.38 3.01 6.59
CA CYS A 4 14.68 2.83 7.20
C CYS A 4 15.37 1.64 6.51
N ILE A 5 16.52 1.91 5.90
CA ILE A 5 17.29 0.93 5.16
C ILE A 5 18.47 0.54 6.04
N PHE A 6 18.52 -0.72 6.48
CA PHE A 6 19.66 -1.20 7.25
C PHE A 6 20.72 -1.76 6.29
N CYS A 7 21.92 -1.21 6.38
CA CYS A 7 23.05 -1.55 5.53
C CYS A 7 24.14 -2.20 6.39
N ILE A 8 24.55 -3.41 6.04
CA ILE A 8 25.69 -4.10 6.65
C ILE A 8 26.80 -4.12 5.60
N GLU A 9 27.97 -3.57 5.93
CA GLU A 9 29.15 -3.52 5.04
C GLU A 9 28.86 -2.95 3.64
N GLY A 10 27.98 -1.95 3.54
CA GLY A 10 27.59 -1.33 2.27
C GLY A 10 26.51 -2.08 1.48
N TYR A 11 26.05 -3.25 1.95
CA TYR A 11 24.92 -3.98 1.38
C TYR A 11 23.66 -3.78 2.21
N VAL A 12 22.57 -3.34 1.57
CA VAL A 12 21.25 -3.34 2.19
C VAL A 12 20.92 -4.78 2.58
N SER A 13 20.75 -5.07 3.86
CA SER A 13 20.42 -6.41 4.36
C SER A 13 18.92 -6.54 4.62
N HIS A 14 18.33 -5.53 5.26
CA HIS A 14 16.92 -5.49 5.65
C HIS A 14 16.31 -4.12 5.35
N PHE A 15 15.04 -4.13 5.01
CA PHE A 15 14.23 -2.94 4.80
C PHE A 15 13.15 -2.84 5.88
N PHE A 16 13.13 -1.73 6.61
CA PHE A 16 12.09 -1.45 7.59
C PHE A 16 11.22 -0.28 7.13
N SER A 17 9.91 -0.45 7.17
CA SER A 17 8.94 0.60 6.87
C SER A 17 8.08 0.85 8.09
N PHE A 18 8.02 2.11 8.53
CA PHE A 18 7.18 2.55 9.64
C PHE A 18 6.61 3.93 9.34
N ALA A 19 5.56 4.32 10.06
CA ALA A 19 5.03 5.67 10.01
C ALA A 19 5.04 6.31 11.39
N ILE A 20 5.12 7.63 11.42
CA ILE A 20 5.02 8.41 12.65
C ILE A 20 3.63 9.05 12.65
N GLY A 21 2.88 8.84 13.73
CA GLY A 21 1.54 9.41 13.92
C GLY A 21 0.45 8.35 14.09
N LYS A 22 -0.81 8.80 14.01
CA LYS A 22 -2.01 7.96 14.22
C LYS A 22 -2.36 7.06 13.02
N THR A 23 -1.65 7.21 11.90
CA THR A 23 -1.95 6.53 10.65
C THR A 23 -0.66 6.03 10.00
N PHE A 24 -0.70 4.81 9.45
CA PHE A 24 0.43 4.29 8.71
C PHE A 24 0.49 4.89 7.29
N CYS A 25 -0.54 4.60 6.50
CA CYS A 25 -0.72 5.10 5.14
C CYS A 25 -2.16 4.86 4.72
N VAL A 26 -2.87 5.94 4.36
CA VAL A 26 -4.32 5.93 4.14
C VAL A 26 -4.67 6.10 2.65
N GLY A 27 -3.78 5.66 1.76
CA GLY A 27 -3.94 5.75 0.32
C GLY A 27 -3.10 6.84 -0.34
N GLY A 28 -3.28 6.98 -1.65
CA GLY A 28 -2.67 8.02 -2.47
C GLY A 28 -3.52 9.28 -2.55
N ASP A 29 -2.97 10.36 -3.08
CA ASP A 29 -3.69 11.62 -3.28
C ASP A 29 -4.62 11.54 -4.50
N VAL A 30 -5.80 10.95 -4.28
CA VAL A 30 -6.86 10.84 -5.30
C VAL A 30 -7.44 12.23 -5.63
N ALA A 31 -7.41 13.20 -4.70
CA ALA A 31 -7.88 14.55 -4.97
C ALA A 31 -7.00 15.28 -5.98
N ALA A 32 -5.67 15.11 -5.89
CA ALA A 32 -4.75 15.60 -6.91
C ALA A 32 -5.02 14.96 -8.27
N TYR A 33 -5.28 13.65 -8.31
CA TYR A 33 -5.66 12.96 -9.55
C TYR A 33 -6.83 13.67 -10.23
N PHE A 34 -7.95 13.86 -9.52
CA PHE A 34 -9.13 14.54 -10.07
C PHE A 34 -8.81 15.95 -10.56
N ARG A 35 -8.07 16.75 -9.77
CA ARG A 35 -7.68 18.11 -10.16
C ARG A 35 -6.91 18.13 -11.47
N TYR A 36 -5.89 17.28 -11.62
CA TYR A 36 -5.09 17.21 -12.84
C TYR A 36 -5.91 16.72 -14.04
N THR A 37 -6.82 15.77 -13.83
CA THR A 37 -7.73 15.31 -14.89
C THR A 37 -8.68 16.43 -15.34
N THR A 38 -9.24 17.21 -14.43
CA THR A 38 -10.18 18.30 -14.77
C THR A 38 -9.53 19.42 -15.60
N ILE A 39 -8.25 19.71 -15.38
CA ILE A 39 -7.51 20.72 -16.16
C ILE A 39 -6.95 20.19 -17.48
N GLY A 40 -7.31 18.96 -17.89
CA GLY A 40 -6.91 18.35 -19.17
C GLY A 40 -5.60 17.56 -19.13
N HIS A 41 -4.92 17.47 -17.98
CA HIS A 41 -3.72 16.64 -17.80
C HIS A 41 -4.07 15.18 -17.48
N TRP A 42 -4.81 14.54 -18.39
CA TRP A 42 -5.30 13.15 -18.24
C TRP A 42 -4.18 12.12 -18.12
N THR A 43 -2.97 12.40 -18.61
CA THR A 43 -1.81 11.49 -18.55
C THR A 43 -1.21 11.33 -17.16
N PHE A 44 -1.42 12.30 -16.27
CA PHE A 44 -0.87 12.28 -14.91
C PHE A 44 -1.32 11.04 -14.14
N GLY A 45 -2.61 10.75 -14.21
CA GLY A 45 -3.23 9.65 -13.51
C GLY A 45 -2.66 8.27 -13.85
N PRO A 46 -2.71 7.86 -15.14
CA PRO A 46 -2.13 6.60 -15.59
C PRO A 46 -0.62 6.47 -15.28
N GLN A 47 0.13 7.57 -15.32
CA GLN A 47 1.55 7.55 -14.97
C GLN A 47 1.75 7.22 -13.48
N VAL A 48 1.07 7.95 -12.59
CA VAL A 48 1.14 7.69 -11.13
C VAL A 48 0.71 6.25 -10.82
N TYR A 49 -0.37 5.79 -11.43
CA TYR A 49 -0.85 4.42 -11.25
C TYR A 49 0.17 3.38 -11.73
N ARG A 50 0.82 3.61 -12.87
CA ARG A 50 1.91 2.75 -13.38
C ARG A 50 3.06 2.69 -12.37
N TRP A 51 3.52 3.82 -11.83
CA TRP A 51 4.59 3.85 -10.83
C TRP A 51 4.20 3.09 -9.57
N GLN A 52 2.95 3.24 -9.11
CA GLN A 52 2.43 2.54 -7.95
C GLN A 52 2.40 1.02 -8.16
N LEU A 53 1.90 0.55 -9.31
CA LEU A 53 1.89 -0.88 -9.64
C LEU A 53 3.31 -1.45 -9.76
N MET A 54 4.23 -0.72 -10.40
CA MET A 54 5.64 -1.12 -10.50
C MET A 54 6.28 -1.24 -9.10
N LEU A 55 6.02 -0.28 -8.21
CA LEU A 55 6.52 -0.31 -6.84
C LEU A 55 5.96 -1.51 -6.06
N ASN A 56 4.66 -1.77 -6.15
CA ASN A 56 4.04 -2.93 -5.48
C ASN A 56 4.61 -4.25 -6.00
N TYR A 57 4.82 -4.35 -7.31
CA TYR A 57 5.45 -5.51 -7.92
C TYR A 57 6.89 -5.71 -7.43
N LEU A 58 7.67 -4.63 -7.36
CA LEU A 58 9.03 -4.66 -6.82
C LEU A 58 9.03 -5.12 -5.36
N ILE A 59 8.14 -4.58 -4.52
CA ILE A 59 7.98 -4.99 -3.13
C ILE A 59 7.69 -6.49 -3.03
N ALA A 60 6.73 -6.98 -3.82
CA ALA A 60 6.33 -8.40 -3.83
C ALA A 60 7.44 -9.36 -4.29
N LYS A 61 8.29 -8.93 -5.22
CA LYS A 61 9.37 -9.75 -5.80
C LYS A 61 10.75 -9.52 -5.17
N TYR A 62 10.88 -8.56 -4.26
CA TYR A 62 12.17 -8.28 -3.65
C TYR A 62 12.63 -9.43 -2.77
N ASN A 63 13.85 -9.91 -2.99
CA ASN A 63 14.38 -11.04 -2.24
C ASN A 63 14.85 -10.67 -0.84
N LYS A 64 15.17 -9.40 -0.60
CA LYS A 64 15.66 -8.97 0.72
C LYS A 64 14.49 -8.86 1.69
N PRO A 65 14.69 -9.26 2.96
CA PRO A 65 13.65 -9.19 3.97
C PRO A 65 13.16 -7.75 4.17
N GLN A 66 11.85 -7.59 4.04
CA GLN A 66 11.13 -6.34 4.30
C GLN A 66 10.23 -6.53 5.52
N VAL A 67 10.30 -5.59 6.45
CA VAL A 67 9.49 -5.56 7.67
C VAL A 67 8.67 -4.28 7.68
N PHE A 68 7.35 -4.44 7.72
CA PHE A 68 6.39 -3.34 7.79
C PHE A 68 5.82 -3.28 9.21
N LEU A 69 6.12 -2.22 9.94
CA LEU A 69 5.52 -1.90 11.24
C LEU A 69 4.31 -1.01 11.02
N ILE A 70 3.14 -1.62 11.10
CA ILE A 70 1.85 -1.03 10.80
C ILE A 70 1.22 -0.62 12.13
N ASN A 71 1.20 0.69 12.36
CA ASN A 71 0.56 1.30 13.52
C ASN A 71 -0.40 2.39 13.03
N GLY A 72 -1.70 2.22 13.32
CA GLY A 72 -2.75 3.14 12.89
C GLY A 72 -3.45 2.72 11.59
N ALA A 73 -4.18 3.66 10.98
CA ALA A 73 -4.95 3.39 9.77
C ALA A 73 -4.06 2.99 8.57
N LEU A 74 -4.46 1.90 7.92
CA LEU A 74 -3.86 1.32 6.71
C LEU A 74 -4.96 1.15 5.67
N MET A 75 -4.94 1.96 4.61
CA MET A 75 -5.97 1.91 3.58
C MET A 75 -5.39 2.03 2.17
N GLY A 76 -6.08 1.40 1.23
CA GLY A 76 -5.82 1.47 -0.21
C GLY A 76 -4.36 1.34 -0.62
N GLY A 77 -3.80 2.38 -1.24
CA GLY A 77 -2.38 2.41 -1.64
C GLY A 77 -1.39 2.05 -0.52
N GLY A 78 -1.73 2.35 0.75
CA GLY A 78 -0.94 1.92 1.90
C GLY A 78 -0.93 0.39 2.09
N ALA A 79 -2.09 -0.25 1.89
CA ALA A 79 -2.19 -1.71 1.89
C ALA A 79 -1.36 -2.31 0.75
N GLY A 80 -1.34 -1.68 -0.42
CA GLY A 80 -0.47 -2.06 -1.53
C GLY A 80 1.01 -2.14 -1.16
N LEU A 81 1.49 -1.18 -0.39
CA LEU A 81 2.88 -1.10 0.05
C LEU A 81 3.24 -2.18 1.07
N SER A 82 2.35 -2.48 2.03
CA SER A 82 2.68 -3.35 3.17
C SER A 82 2.20 -4.79 3.01
N MET A 83 1.02 -5.03 2.41
CA MET A 83 0.39 -6.34 2.33
C MET A 83 1.17 -7.31 1.42
N ASN A 84 1.78 -6.76 0.37
CA ASN A 84 2.64 -7.48 -0.57
C ASN A 84 4.04 -7.77 0.00
N GLY A 85 4.41 -7.14 1.12
CA GLY A 85 5.69 -7.33 1.80
C GLY A 85 5.80 -8.67 2.55
N ARG A 86 7.03 -9.10 2.85
CA ARG A 86 7.28 -10.40 3.50
C ARG A 86 6.83 -10.44 4.96
N TYR A 87 7.27 -9.50 5.80
CA TYR A 87 6.94 -9.46 7.22
C TYR A 87 6.08 -8.24 7.56
N LYS A 88 5.00 -8.48 8.32
CA LYS A 88 4.01 -7.48 8.70
C LYS A 88 3.80 -7.58 10.20
N ILE A 89 4.06 -6.50 10.92
CA ILE A 89 3.84 -6.37 12.35
C ILE A 89 2.73 -5.36 12.52
N VAL A 90 1.61 -5.79 13.10
CA VAL A 90 0.43 -4.95 13.33
C VAL A 90 0.30 -4.66 14.82
N THR A 91 -0.14 -3.45 15.16
CA THR A 91 -0.48 -3.05 16.54
C THR A 91 -1.99 -3.07 16.76
N GLU A 92 -2.43 -2.98 18.01
CA GLU A 92 -3.83 -2.85 18.43
C GLU A 92 -4.54 -1.63 17.83
N ASN A 93 -3.79 -0.61 17.41
CA ASN A 93 -4.34 0.60 16.78
C ASN A 93 -4.53 0.45 15.26
N THR A 94 -4.24 -0.73 14.70
CA THR A 94 -4.28 -0.95 13.25
C THR A 94 -5.73 -1.05 12.77
N VAL A 95 -6.11 -0.17 11.85
CA VAL A 95 -7.41 -0.21 11.17
C VAL A 95 -7.16 -0.43 9.69
N PHE A 96 -7.69 -1.52 9.14
CA PHE A 96 -7.49 -1.91 7.74
C PHE A 96 -8.78 -1.79 6.93
N ALA A 97 -8.73 -1.11 5.78
CA ALA A 97 -9.86 -1.02 4.84
C ALA A 97 -9.40 -0.80 3.39
N MET A 98 -10.23 -1.19 2.42
CA MET A 98 -10.06 -0.87 0.99
C MET A 98 -11.27 -0.05 0.49
N PRO A 99 -11.33 1.26 0.83
CA PRO A 99 -12.49 2.12 0.54
C PRO A 99 -12.57 2.60 -0.91
N GLU A 100 -11.82 2.01 -1.84
CA GLU A 100 -11.80 2.38 -3.26
C GLU A 100 -13.19 2.24 -3.90
N ALA A 101 -13.96 1.22 -3.50
CA ALA A 101 -15.31 0.99 -4.01
C ALA A 101 -16.25 2.17 -3.73
N ALA A 102 -16.15 2.77 -2.54
CA ALA A 102 -16.93 3.95 -2.17
C ALA A 102 -16.60 5.19 -3.02
N LEU A 103 -15.42 5.23 -3.64
CA LEU A 103 -14.99 6.29 -4.57
C LEU A 103 -15.35 6.00 -6.03
N GLY A 104 -16.00 4.87 -6.33
CA GLY A 104 -16.25 4.40 -7.69
C GLY A 104 -15.01 3.81 -8.37
N LEU A 105 -13.99 3.46 -7.59
CA LEU A 105 -12.79 2.75 -8.04
C LEU A 105 -12.89 1.27 -7.66
N PHE A 106 -12.03 0.44 -8.23
CA PHE A 106 -11.89 -0.95 -7.82
C PHE A 106 -10.68 -1.08 -6.87
N PRO A 107 -10.70 -2.05 -5.95
CA PRO A 107 -9.55 -2.37 -5.10
C PRO A 107 -8.36 -2.80 -5.95
N ASP A 108 -7.38 -1.93 -6.09
CA ASP A 108 -6.20 -2.11 -6.93
C ASP A 108 -4.99 -2.57 -6.08
N VAL A 109 -3.77 -2.21 -6.48
CA VAL A 109 -2.52 -2.44 -5.72
C VAL A 109 -2.23 -3.88 -5.23
N GLY A 110 -2.83 -4.88 -5.88
CA GLY A 110 -2.67 -6.29 -5.49
C GLY A 110 -3.70 -6.78 -4.48
N ALA A 111 -4.75 -6.00 -4.17
CA ALA A 111 -5.84 -6.43 -3.30
C ALA A 111 -6.52 -7.70 -3.80
N SER A 112 -6.74 -7.82 -5.11
CA SER A 112 -7.23 -9.05 -5.73
C SER A 112 -6.33 -10.27 -5.45
N TYR A 113 -5.03 -10.07 -5.21
CA TYR A 113 -4.09 -11.14 -4.85
C TYR A 113 -4.16 -11.50 -3.36
N PHE A 114 -4.06 -10.53 -2.45
CA PHE A 114 -3.99 -10.84 -1.02
C PHE A 114 -5.38 -11.09 -0.39
N LEU A 115 -6.44 -10.42 -0.85
CA LEU A 115 -7.80 -10.62 -0.32
C LEU A 115 -8.40 -11.95 -0.75
N SER A 116 -8.10 -12.42 -1.97
CA SER A 116 -8.58 -13.72 -2.47
C SER A 116 -7.98 -14.92 -1.75
N ARG A 117 -6.88 -14.73 -1.02
CA ARG A 117 -6.19 -15.77 -0.24
C ARG A 117 -6.61 -15.80 1.22
N LEU A 118 -7.47 -14.89 1.66
CA LEU A 118 -8.06 -14.96 2.99
C LEU A 118 -9.03 -16.15 3.05
N PRO A 119 -9.10 -16.84 4.20
CA PRO A 119 -9.99 -17.98 4.34
C PRO A 119 -11.45 -17.56 4.19
N GLY A 120 -12.29 -18.42 3.59
CA GLY A 120 -13.72 -18.17 3.43
C GLY A 120 -14.03 -16.91 2.62
N PHE A 121 -14.93 -16.07 3.15
CA PHE A 121 -15.41 -14.85 2.47
C PHE A 121 -14.89 -13.55 3.10
N PHE A 122 -13.89 -13.61 3.98
CA PHE A 122 -13.37 -12.44 4.68
C PHE A 122 -12.81 -11.37 3.72
N GLY A 123 -12.25 -11.78 2.58
CA GLY A 123 -11.78 -10.82 1.57
C GLY A 123 -12.86 -9.84 1.10
N LYS A 124 -14.13 -10.27 1.03
CA LYS A 124 -15.25 -9.40 0.64
C LYS A 124 -15.60 -8.36 1.71
N ALA A 125 -15.39 -8.67 2.99
CA ALA A 125 -15.71 -7.77 4.09
C ALA A 125 -14.82 -6.51 4.11
N TYR A 126 -13.62 -6.60 3.56
CA TYR A 126 -12.68 -5.48 3.51
C TYR A 126 -12.80 -4.59 2.27
N LEU A 127 -13.73 -4.90 1.35
CA LEU A 127 -13.96 -4.18 0.08
C LEU A 127 -15.03 -3.07 0.17
N LEU A 128 -15.45 -2.70 1.39
CA LEU A 128 -16.39 -1.61 1.65
C LEU A 128 -15.74 -0.24 1.42
#